data_AF-A0A7K4DES4-F1
#
_entry.id   AF-A0A7K4DES4-F1
#
_cell.length_a   1.000
_cell.length_b   1.000
_cell.length_c   1.000
_cell.angle_alpha   90.00
_cell.angle_beta   90.00
_cell.angle_gamma   90.00
#
_symmetry.space_group_name_H-M   'P 1'
#
loop_
_entity.id
_entity.type
_entity.pdbx_description
1 polymer ?
#
loop_
_entity_poly.entity_id
_entity_poly.type
_entity_poly.pdbx_seq_one_letter_code
_entity_poly.pdbx_strand_id
1 'polypeptide(L)'
;MSNRDEHIIEAIGRCRVVVRDGRVVDVGEPLIDDCPLARRFACPVREMTPDAIRENIEGRIRTFGMCTPEREVLAGSDFVIFGASELLSGAIRQGLLDAVVIVSDGAGTLVAEDPALIQGIGGRMSGLVKTSPIPEVI
;
A
#
# COMPACT_ATOMS: atom_id res chain seq x y z
N MET A 1 10.73 12.11 -21.07
CA MET A 1 9.37 11.94 -20.50
C MET A 1 9.34 12.71 -19.19
N SER A 2 8.32 13.54 -18.95
CA SER A 2 8.16 14.26 -17.68
C SER A 2 7.99 13.21 -16.58
N ASN A 3 9.09 12.90 -15.90
CA ASN A 3 9.23 11.84 -14.89
C ASN A 3 8.62 12.33 -13.57
N ARG A 4 7.34 12.67 -13.58
CA ARG A 4 6.63 13.08 -12.37
C ARG A 4 6.32 11.82 -11.58
N ASP A 5 6.98 11.70 -10.43
CA ASP A 5 6.57 10.85 -9.33
C ASP A 5 5.06 11.06 -9.14
N GLU A 6 4.30 10.04 -9.52
CA GLU A 6 2.85 10.03 -9.39
C GLU A 6 2.39 8.59 -9.17
N HIS A 7 1.63 8.45 -8.09
CA HIS A 7 1.05 7.21 -7.65
C HIS A 7 -0.44 7.45 -7.41
N ILE A 8 -1.28 6.57 -7.95
CA ILE A 8 -2.72 6.59 -7.74
C ILE A 8 -3.08 5.31 -7.03
N ILE A 9 -3.68 5.45 -5.86
CA ILE A 9 -4.14 4.33 -5.04
C ILE A 9 -5.65 4.42 -4.80
N GLU A 10 -6.29 3.26 -4.67
CA GLU A 10 -7.63 3.14 -4.13
C GLU A 10 -7.51 2.69 -2.67
N ALA A 11 -7.81 3.58 -1.74
CA ALA A 11 -7.71 3.33 -0.32
C ALA A 11 -9.04 3.67 0.37
N ILE A 12 -9.23 3.19 1.60
CA ILE A 12 -10.24 3.56 2.61
C ILE A 12 -11.43 4.37 2.08
N GLY A 13 -12.64 3.82 2.16
CA GLY A 13 -13.80 4.50 1.59
C GLY A 13 -13.94 4.30 0.08
N ARG A 14 -13.10 3.44 -0.53
CA ARG A 14 -12.93 3.32 -1.99
C ARG A 14 -12.56 4.67 -2.63
N CYS A 15 -11.83 5.49 -1.89
CA CYS A 15 -11.34 6.77 -2.35
C CYS A 15 -10.17 6.58 -3.29
N ARG A 16 -10.24 7.26 -4.42
CA ARG A 16 -9.08 7.53 -5.25
C ARG A 16 -8.19 8.55 -4.55
N VAL A 17 -6.94 8.21 -4.28
CA VAL A 17 -5.94 9.09 -3.68
C VAL A 17 -4.77 9.25 -4.64
N VAL A 18 -4.29 10.48 -4.79
CA VAL A 18 -3.11 10.78 -5.62
C VAL A 18 -1.97 11.22 -4.71
N VAL A 19 -0.84 10.53 -4.82
CA VAL A 19 0.43 10.91 -4.21
C VAL A 19 1.37 11.37 -5.32
N ARG A 20 2.04 12.51 -5.10
CA ARG A 20 3.10 13.02 -5.96
C ARG A 20 4.23 13.53 -5.10
N ASP A 21 5.47 13.15 -5.45
CA ASP A 21 6.67 13.57 -4.74
C ASP A 21 6.56 13.30 -3.23
N GLY A 22 6.04 12.13 -2.86
CA GLY A 22 5.79 11.73 -1.47
C GLY A 22 4.72 12.54 -0.72
N ARG A 23 3.86 13.30 -1.42
CA ARG A 23 2.81 14.11 -0.81
C ARG A 23 1.44 13.76 -1.36
N VAL A 24 0.44 13.68 -0.48
CA VAL A 24 -0.96 13.53 -0.91
C VAL A 24 -1.41 14.84 -1.54
N VAL A 25 -1.75 14.83 -2.83
CA VAL A 25 -2.20 16.04 -3.54
C VAL A 25 -3.71 16.05 -3.79
N ASP A 26 -4.36 14.89 -3.74
CA ASP A 26 -5.79 14.74 -4.03
C ASP A 26 -6.36 13.53 -3.27
N VAL A 27 -7.57 13.68 -2.73
CA VAL A 27 -8.36 12.62 -2.11
C VAL A 27 -9.79 12.78 -2.60
N GLY A 28 -10.28 11.81 -3.36
CA GLY A 28 -11.65 11.80 -3.87
C GLY A 28 -12.69 11.56 -2.79
N GLU A 29 -13.96 11.75 -3.14
CA GLU A 29 -15.07 11.50 -2.22
C GLU A 29 -15.18 10.00 -1.86
N PRO A 30 -15.39 9.66 -0.58
CA PRO A 30 -15.64 8.29 -0.16
C PRO A 30 -17.00 7.81 -0.67
N LEU A 31 -17.02 6.55 -1.12
CA LEU A 31 -18.21 5.87 -1.63
C LEU A 31 -18.93 5.05 -0.56
N ILE A 32 -18.33 4.92 0.62
CA ILE A 32 -18.93 4.27 1.79
C ILE A 32 -18.68 5.13 3.03
N ASP A 33 -19.60 5.07 3.98
CA ASP A 33 -19.58 5.92 5.17
C ASP A 33 -18.87 5.28 6.36
N ASP A 34 -18.72 3.95 6.37
CA ASP A 34 -18.10 3.21 7.47
C ASP A 34 -17.32 1.95 7.03
N CYS A 35 -16.24 1.65 7.75
CA CYS A 35 -15.49 0.41 7.60
C CYS A 35 -14.92 -0.04 8.97
N PRO A 36 -15.37 -1.19 9.52
CA PRO A 36 -14.86 -1.71 10.78
C PRO A 36 -13.35 -1.98 10.79
N LEU A 37 -12.78 -2.33 9.65
CA LEU A 37 -11.35 -2.55 9.50
C LEU A 37 -10.57 -1.24 9.57
N ALA A 38 -11.07 -0.17 8.95
CA ALA A 38 -10.39 1.13 8.93
C ALA A 38 -10.21 1.73 10.34
N ARG A 39 -11.12 1.41 11.27
CA ARG A 39 -11.01 1.78 12.68
C ARG A 39 -9.87 1.06 13.44
N ARG A 40 -9.30 0.00 12.86
CA ARG A 40 -8.26 -0.83 13.48
C ARG A 40 -6.87 -0.59 12.89
N PHE A 41 -6.74 0.27 11.88
CA PHE A 41 -5.43 0.64 11.35
C PHE A 41 -4.61 1.44 12.37
N ALA A 42 -3.29 1.46 12.19
CA ALA A 42 -2.37 2.22 13.03
C ALA A 42 -2.72 3.71 13.10
N CYS A 43 -3.22 4.28 12.00
CA CYS A 43 -3.91 5.56 11.96
C CYS A 43 -5.41 5.30 11.68
N PRO A 44 -6.27 5.21 12.70
CA PRO A 44 -7.68 4.83 12.50
C PRO A 44 -8.46 5.87 11.70
N VAL A 45 -9.32 5.41 10.77
CA VAL A 45 -10.36 6.25 10.16
C VAL A 45 -11.71 5.85 10.75
N ARG A 46 -12.26 6.74 11.59
CA ARG A 46 -13.55 6.52 12.28
C ARG A 46 -14.74 7.04 11.49
N GLU A 47 -14.55 8.15 10.80
CA GLU A 47 -15.52 8.76 9.89
C GLU A 47 -14.86 8.87 8.52
N MET A 48 -15.57 8.44 7.49
CA MET A 48 -15.06 8.47 6.11
C MET A 48 -15.16 9.89 5.57
N THR A 49 -14.12 10.70 5.83
CA THR A 49 -13.97 12.03 5.25
C THR A 49 -12.66 12.10 4.44
N PRO A 50 -12.60 12.94 3.39
CA PRO A 50 -11.36 13.13 2.64
C PRO A 50 -10.16 13.50 3.52
N ASP A 51 -10.38 14.30 4.59
CA ASP A 51 -9.33 14.70 5.51
C ASP A 51 -8.82 13.56 6.39
N ALA A 52 -9.72 12.73 6.94
CA ALA A 52 -9.33 11.57 7.73
C ALA A 52 -8.57 10.53 6.89
N ILE A 53 -8.98 10.36 5.63
CA ILE A 53 -8.32 9.47 4.67
C ILE A 53 -6.94 10.03 4.30
N ARG A 54 -6.83 11.34 4.04
CA ARG A 54 -5.56 12.03 3.83
C ARG A 54 -4.61 11.79 5.00
N GLU A 55 -5.06 12.01 6.24
CA GLU A 55 -4.25 11.81 7.43
C GLU A 55 -3.73 10.36 7.54
N ASN A 56 -4.59 9.37 7.25
CA ASN A 56 -4.17 7.97 7.22
C ASN A 56 -3.07 7.70 6.18
N ILE A 57 -3.24 8.18 4.95
CA ILE A 57 -2.27 8.00 3.87
C ILE A 57 -0.96 8.70 4.19
N GLU A 58 -1.01 9.93 4.69
CA GLU A 58 0.20 10.65 5.14
C GLU A 58 0.88 9.95 6.32
N GLY A 59 0.11 9.31 7.21
CA GLY A 59 0.64 8.44 8.25
C GLY A 59 1.46 7.29 7.68
N ARG A 60 0.94 6.60 6.65
CA ARG A 60 1.65 5.52 5.95
C ARG A 60 2.94 5.98 5.28
N ILE A 61 2.89 7.13 4.60
CA ILE A 61 4.06 7.77 4.01
C ILE A 61 5.13 8.00 5.08
N ARG A 62 4.75 8.63 6.21
CA ARG A 62 5.67 8.90 7.32
C ARG A 62 6.24 7.64 7.99
N THR A 63 5.44 6.58 8.11
CA THR A 63 5.83 5.39 8.89
C THR A 63 6.66 4.41 8.08
N PHE A 64 6.41 4.25 6.77
CA PHE A 64 7.08 3.22 5.98
C PHE A 64 7.42 3.65 4.55
N GLY A 65 7.46 4.96 4.27
CA GLY A 65 7.92 5.52 3.00
C GLY A 65 7.02 5.16 1.81
N MET A 66 5.70 5.02 2.04
CA MET A 66 4.77 4.69 0.96
C MET A 66 4.88 5.70 -0.19
N CYS A 67 5.08 5.22 -1.41
CA CYS A 67 5.26 6.03 -2.61
C CYS A 67 6.47 6.99 -2.54
N THR A 68 7.54 6.61 -1.85
CA THR A 68 8.80 7.39 -1.78
C THR A 68 10.03 6.50 -1.93
N PRO A 69 11.22 7.08 -2.17
CA PRO A 69 12.50 6.34 -2.15
C PRO A 69 12.79 5.62 -0.83
N GLU A 70 12.20 6.06 0.28
CA GLU A 70 12.39 5.50 1.62
C GLU A 70 11.44 4.32 1.93
N ARG A 71 10.82 3.72 0.92
CA ARG A 71 9.86 2.63 1.10
C ARG A 71 10.48 1.44 1.84
N GLU A 72 9.91 1.10 2.99
CA GLU A 72 10.26 -0.14 3.67
C GLU A 72 9.64 -1.36 2.97
N VAL A 73 10.45 -2.09 2.20
CA VAL A 73 9.98 -3.21 1.38
C VAL A 73 9.90 -4.55 2.11
N LEU A 74 10.47 -4.67 3.32
CA LEU A 74 10.44 -5.91 4.12
C LEU A 74 9.56 -5.73 5.36
N ALA A 75 8.66 -6.68 5.62
CA ALA A 75 7.90 -6.77 6.87
C ALA A 75 7.61 -8.24 7.23
N GLY A 76 7.82 -8.61 8.50
CA GLY A 76 7.59 -9.99 8.95
C GLY A 76 6.19 -10.25 9.53
N SER A 77 5.48 -9.22 9.96
CA SER A 77 4.20 -9.34 10.67
C SER A 77 3.01 -9.35 9.71
N ASP A 78 2.07 -10.27 9.95
CA ASP A 78 0.76 -10.23 9.29
C ASP A 78 -0.04 -9.01 9.80
N PHE A 79 -0.81 -8.36 8.92
CA PHE A 79 -1.61 -7.19 9.28
C PHE A 79 -3.04 -7.56 9.61
N VAL A 80 -3.69 -8.27 8.68
CA VAL A 80 -5.12 -8.61 8.78
C VAL A 80 -5.39 -10.11 8.69
N ILE A 81 -4.37 -10.93 8.42
CA ILE A 81 -4.41 -12.41 8.36
C ILE A 81 -5.26 -12.97 7.19
N PHE A 82 -6.05 -12.14 6.52
CA PHE A 82 -6.83 -12.49 5.31
C PHE A 82 -6.43 -11.67 4.07
N GLY A 83 -5.39 -10.83 4.18
CA GLY A 83 -4.93 -9.99 3.08
C GLY A 83 -4.32 -10.82 1.96
N ALA A 84 -4.35 -10.32 0.72
CA ALA A 84 -3.81 -11.03 -0.43
C ALA A 84 -2.33 -11.36 -0.24
N SER A 85 -1.54 -10.39 0.22
CA SER A 85 -0.13 -10.58 0.59
C SER A 85 0.02 -11.65 1.67
N GLU A 86 -0.80 -11.64 2.73
CA GLU A 86 -0.74 -12.60 3.84
C GLU A 86 -0.96 -14.01 3.34
N LEU A 87 -1.98 -14.23 2.53
CA LEU A 87 -2.25 -15.53 1.92
C LEU A 87 -1.10 -15.99 1.02
N LEU A 88 -0.56 -15.10 0.18
CA LEU A 88 0.57 -15.39 -0.71
C LEU A 88 1.84 -15.72 0.08
N SER A 89 2.22 -14.88 1.05
CA SER A 89 3.39 -15.09 1.89
C SER A 89 3.26 -16.35 2.76
N GLY A 90 2.05 -16.65 3.25
CA GLY A 90 1.74 -17.89 3.97
C GLY A 90 1.89 -19.12 3.08
N ALA A 91 1.41 -19.07 1.84
CA ALA A 91 1.57 -20.14 0.87
C ALA A 91 3.05 -20.43 0.55
N ILE A 92 3.87 -19.38 0.40
CA ILE A 92 5.33 -19.52 0.25
C ILE A 92 5.96 -20.16 1.49
N ARG A 93 5.64 -19.67 2.71
CA ARG A 93 6.15 -20.24 3.97
C ARG A 93 5.80 -21.72 4.16
N GLN A 94 4.66 -22.14 3.63
CA GLN A 94 4.19 -23.53 3.67
C GLN A 94 4.74 -24.40 2.52
N GLY A 95 5.50 -23.84 1.59
CA GLY A 95 6.00 -24.54 0.41
C GLY A 95 4.91 -24.93 -0.60
N LEU A 96 3.78 -24.22 -0.58
CA LEU A 96 2.68 -24.40 -1.57
C LEU A 96 2.94 -23.62 -2.86
N LEU A 97 3.75 -22.57 -2.77
CA LEU A 97 4.22 -21.76 -3.88
C LEU A 97 5.73 -21.58 -3.75
N ASP A 98 6.43 -21.44 -4.88
CA ASP A 98 7.86 -21.09 -4.92
C ASP A 98 8.05 -19.56 -5.07
N ALA A 99 7.14 -18.90 -5.78
CA ALA A 99 7.18 -17.46 -6.05
C ALA A 99 5.77 -16.91 -6.31
N VAL A 100 5.63 -15.58 -6.25
CA VAL A 100 4.39 -14.88 -6.59
C VAL A 100 4.66 -13.67 -7.49
N VAL A 101 3.71 -13.35 -8.36
CA VAL A 101 3.68 -12.07 -9.09
C VAL A 101 2.83 -11.09 -8.28
N ILE A 102 3.43 -9.99 -7.86
CA ILE A 102 2.81 -8.98 -7.00
C ILE A 102 3.22 -7.57 -7.46
N VAL A 103 2.50 -6.55 -6.98
CA VAL A 103 2.79 -5.15 -7.28
C VAL A 103 3.37 -4.42 -6.07
N SER A 104 4.28 -3.47 -6.32
CA SER A 104 4.82 -2.53 -5.35
C SER A 104 4.71 -1.10 -5.88
N ASP A 105 4.39 -0.15 -5.01
CA ASP A 105 4.58 1.27 -5.31
C ASP A 105 6.07 1.53 -5.60
N GLY A 106 6.36 2.34 -6.61
CA GLY A 106 7.72 2.61 -7.09
C GLY A 106 8.33 1.51 -7.97
N ALA A 107 8.09 0.23 -7.70
CA ALA A 107 8.71 -0.87 -8.46
C ALA A 107 7.84 -1.43 -9.59
N GLY A 108 6.52 -1.24 -9.53
CA GLY A 108 5.60 -1.80 -10.52
C GLY A 108 5.30 -3.27 -10.22
N THR A 109 5.36 -4.14 -11.24
CA THR A 109 5.09 -5.58 -11.09
C THR A 109 6.40 -6.35 -10.95
N LEU A 110 6.49 -7.22 -9.95
CA LEU A 110 7.68 -8.01 -9.66
C LEU A 110 7.34 -9.45 -9.29
N VAL A 111 8.32 -10.32 -9.45
CA VAL A 111 8.30 -11.69 -8.93
C VAL A 111 8.98 -11.68 -7.56
N ALA A 112 8.31 -12.21 -6.54
CA ALA A 112 8.84 -12.25 -5.18
C ALA A 112 8.81 -13.69 -4.63
N GLU A 113 9.94 -14.10 -4.06
CA GLU A 113 10.12 -15.41 -3.41
C GLU A 113 10.22 -15.26 -1.88
N ASP A 114 10.59 -14.08 -1.37
CA ASP A 114 10.72 -13.82 0.06
C ASP A 114 9.35 -13.44 0.68
N PRO A 115 8.81 -14.23 1.63
CA PRO A 115 7.59 -13.88 2.36
C PRO A 115 7.63 -12.51 3.03
N ALA A 116 8.79 -12.07 3.51
CA ALA A 116 8.94 -10.76 4.16
C ALA A 116 8.84 -9.61 3.14
N LEU A 117 9.34 -9.81 1.92
CA LEU A 117 9.17 -8.86 0.82
C LEU A 117 7.71 -8.78 0.41
N ILE A 118 7.04 -9.92 0.19
CA ILE A 118 5.61 -9.99 -0.18
C ILE A 118 4.74 -9.23 0.83
N GLN A 119 5.02 -9.42 2.12
CA GLN A 119 4.34 -8.69 3.20
C GLN A 119 4.69 -7.22 3.24
N GLY A 120 5.97 -6.87 3.12
CA GLY A 120 6.43 -5.49 3.25
C GLY A 120 5.85 -4.59 2.17
N ILE A 121 5.79 -5.06 0.92
CA ILE A 121 5.18 -4.31 -0.19
C ILE A 121 3.66 -4.38 -0.18
N GLY A 122 3.06 -5.55 0.06
CA GLY A 122 1.62 -5.76 -0.11
C GLY A 122 0.78 -5.46 1.14
N GLY A 123 1.19 -5.95 2.31
CA GLY A 123 0.38 -5.87 3.54
C GLY A 123 0.17 -4.45 4.05
N ARG A 124 1.05 -3.53 3.65
CA ARG A 124 1.02 -2.10 3.99
C ARG A 124 0.40 -1.22 2.89
N MET A 125 0.10 -1.80 1.73
CA MET A 125 -0.41 -1.08 0.56
C MET A 125 -1.93 -1.27 0.43
N SER A 126 -2.62 -0.23 -0.05
CA SER A 126 -4.00 -0.34 -0.51
C SER A 126 -4.03 -0.77 -1.99
N GLY A 127 -5.17 -0.64 -2.69
CA GLY A 127 -5.22 -0.93 -4.13
C GLY A 127 -4.30 0.02 -4.90
N LEU A 128 -3.44 -0.51 -5.78
CA LEU A 128 -2.56 0.30 -6.64
C LEU A 128 -3.17 0.40 -8.04
N VAL A 129 -3.47 1.62 -8.47
CA VAL A 129 -4.07 1.91 -9.79
C VAL A 129 -3.00 2.36 -10.78
N LYS A 130 -2.05 3.18 -10.33
CA LYS A 130 -0.93 3.69 -11.12
C LYS A 130 0.27 3.90 -10.22
N THR A 131 1.47 3.63 -10.73
CA THR A 131 2.72 4.01 -10.11
C THR A 131 3.69 4.52 -11.16
N SER A 132 4.64 5.33 -10.73
CA SER A 132 5.82 5.72 -11.51
C SER A 132 7.06 5.00 -10.94
N PRO A 133 8.10 4.76 -11.74
CA PRO A 133 9.31 4.09 -11.29
C PRO A 133 10.07 4.96 -10.28
N ILE A 134 10.45 4.37 -9.14
CA ILE A 134 11.34 4.96 -8.13
C ILE A 134 12.61 4.09 -8.07
N PRO A 135 13.76 4.55 -8.60
CA PRO A 135 14.96 3.72 -8.73
C PRO A 135 15.47 3.09 -7.43
N GLU A 136 15.26 3.73 -6.28
CA GLU A 136 15.75 3.29 -4.97
C GLU A 136 15.03 2.06 -4.43
N VAL A 137 13.87 1.71 -4.99
CA VAL A 137 13.00 0.61 -4.52
C VAL A 137 12.79 -0.48 -5.58
N ILE A 138 13.58 -0.47 -6.65
CA ILE A 138 13.58 -1.46 -7.75
C ILE A 138 14.69 -2.50 -7.55
#